data_AF-A0A970LFH9-F1
#
_entry.id   AF-A0A970LFH9-F1
#
_cell.length_a   1.000
_cell.length_b   1.000
_cell.length_c   1.000
_cell.angle_alpha   90.00
_cell.angle_beta   90.00
_cell.angle_gamma   90.00
#
_symmetry.space_group_name_H-M   'P 1'
#
loop_
_entity.id
_entity.type
_entity.pdbx_description
1 polymer ?
#
loop_
_entity_poly.entity_id
_entity_poly.type
_entity_poly.pdbx_seq_one_letter_code
_entity_poly.pdbx_strand_id
1 'polypeptide(L)'
;MSRRVRCWLSLIVTLVFFLGLFPSGTTAFAQSEIEFTDVDGHWAKETITKWVQQGLIKGYTDGTFRPDDSITRAEFMALVNRAFGISEKAAIGFSDVSANDWFYDEIAKAVKAGYISGYQDGTVKANVEISRQEAAVALCKALNLELQNNVDQFTDKDSIPNWSRPYIGALTAKGYMGGYPDGSFRPEKEITRAETVTMLDNALKALAVTYDEPGIYGPEEGIETISKDVAINVPGVTLRNMVIEGNLYLNEGIGEGDVTLENVTVKGITTIRGGGEDSIHLVNFTCEEVIVIKVGGKVRIVASDSTKIHKLKLQSGAHIEGEGIQTITVLKAREEIIPDGDFEEVIIDAEVKMEVLEGTTIKD
;
A
#
# COMPACT_ATOMS: atom_id res chain seq x y z
N MET A 1 -51.78 67.72 -39.24
CA MET A 1 -50.36 67.79 -38.84
C MET A 1 -50.26 67.84 -37.32
N SER A 2 -49.43 66.94 -36.77
CA SER A 2 -48.80 66.93 -35.43
C SER A 2 -49.63 66.87 -34.13
N ARG A 3 -49.20 65.91 -33.29
CA ARG A 3 -49.06 65.90 -31.82
C ARG A 3 -50.33 65.64 -30.99
N ARG A 4 -50.44 64.43 -30.43
CA ARG A 4 -50.03 64.00 -29.05
C ARG A 4 -50.94 64.59 -27.98
N VAL A 5 -51.43 63.74 -27.05
CA VAL A 5 -51.29 63.90 -25.59
C VAL A 5 -52.08 62.82 -24.79
N ARG A 6 -51.32 62.13 -23.94
CA ARG A 6 -51.59 61.54 -22.60
C ARG A 6 -52.71 60.50 -22.40
N CYS A 7 -52.30 59.33 -21.91
CA CYS A 7 -52.99 58.69 -20.78
C CYS A 7 -52.00 58.11 -19.74
N TRP A 8 -52.04 58.70 -18.54
CA TRP A 8 -51.97 58.14 -17.18
C TRP A 8 -50.78 57.27 -16.70
N LEU A 9 -50.03 57.87 -15.76
CA LEU A 9 -49.41 57.30 -14.54
C LEU A 9 -50.33 56.27 -13.84
N SER A 10 -49.93 55.30 -13.02
CA SER A 10 -48.68 54.80 -12.45
C SER A 10 -49.05 53.50 -11.71
N LEU A 11 -48.21 52.46 -11.71
CA LEU A 11 -48.02 51.63 -10.50
C LEU A 11 -46.62 51.02 -10.52
N ILE A 12 -45.89 51.32 -9.46
CA ILE A 12 -44.57 50.80 -9.12
C ILE A 12 -44.78 49.50 -8.32
N VAL A 13 -43.96 48.48 -8.56
CA VAL A 13 -43.16 47.72 -7.57
C VAL A 13 -42.73 46.38 -8.19
N THR A 14 -41.42 46.25 -8.29
CA THR A 14 -40.55 45.10 -8.56
C THR A 14 -40.90 43.79 -7.84
N LEU A 15 -40.83 42.66 -8.56
CA LEU A 15 -40.30 41.40 -8.01
C LEU A 15 -39.43 40.70 -9.06
N VAL A 16 -38.20 40.43 -8.63
CA VAL A 16 -37.02 40.01 -9.38
C VAL A 16 -36.87 38.49 -9.26
N PHE A 17 -36.44 37.86 -10.36
CA PHE A 17 -35.63 36.63 -10.48
C PHE A 17 -35.66 35.59 -9.34
N PHE A 18 -36.08 34.36 -9.63
CA PHE A 18 -35.22 33.17 -9.78
C PHE A 18 -36.11 31.91 -9.80
N LEU A 19 -36.56 31.50 -11.00
CA LEU A 19 -36.96 30.12 -11.25
C LEU A 19 -35.76 29.41 -11.88
N GLY A 20 -35.10 28.58 -11.09
CA GLY A 20 -33.90 27.84 -11.49
C GLY A 20 -33.40 26.93 -10.40
N LEU A 21 -34.29 26.16 -9.76
CA LEU A 21 -33.92 25.02 -8.93
C LEU A 21 -33.51 23.88 -9.88
N PHE A 22 -32.25 23.88 -10.29
CA PHE A 22 -31.61 22.65 -10.73
C PHE A 22 -31.21 21.87 -9.48
N PRO A 23 -31.75 20.67 -9.23
CA PRO A 23 -31.11 19.77 -8.28
C PRO A 23 -29.75 19.42 -8.87
N SER A 24 -28.69 19.93 -8.25
CA SER A 24 -27.34 19.40 -8.42
C SER A 24 -27.40 17.95 -7.96
N GLY A 25 -27.64 17.04 -8.89
CA GLY A 25 -27.41 15.63 -8.69
C GLY A 25 -25.91 15.50 -8.48
N THR A 26 -25.50 15.38 -7.22
CA THR A 26 -24.20 14.83 -6.87
C THR A 26 -24.22 13.40 -7.39
N THR A 27 -23.71 13.19 -8.59
CA THR A 27 -23.25 11.86 -8.99
C THR A 27 -22.05 11.58 -8.10
N ALA A 28 -22.29 11.03 -6.92
CA ALA A 28 -21.27 10.32 -6.19
C ALA A 28 -20.80 9.22 -7.15
N PHE A 29 -19.58 9.37 -7.67
CA PHE A 29 -18.92 8.26 -8.35
C PHE A 29 -18.70 7.22 -7.26
N ALA A 30 -19.61 6.23 -7.19
CA ALA A 30 -19.38 5.06 -6.38
C ALA A 30 -18.10 4.42 -6.90
N GLN A 31 -17.01 4.58 -6.15
CA GLN A 31 -15.80 3.80 -6.35
C GLN A 31 -16.26 2.35 -6.28
N SER A 32 -16.21 1.65 -7.41
CA SER A 32 -16.54 0.23 -7.49
C SER A 32 -15.68 -0.49 -6.46
N GLU A 33 -16.26 -0.88 -5.32
CA GLU A 33 -15.59 -1.80 -4.41
C GLU A 33 -15.25 -3.06 -5.22
N ILE A 34 -14.03 -3.56 -5.07
CA ILE A 34 -13.63 -4.81 -5.71
C ILE A 34 -14.37 -5.92 -4.95
N GLU A 35 -15.54 -6.29 -5.45
CA GLU A 35 -16.37 -7.36 -4.87
C GLU A 35 -16.03 -8.71 -5.53
N PHE A 36 -15.64 -9.68 -4.70
CA PHE A 36 -15.54 -11.08 -5.10
C PHE A 36 -16.79 -11.83 -4.67
N THR A 37 -17.27 -12.71 -5.54
CA THR A 37 -18.53 -13.45 -5.31
C THR A 37 -18.47 -14.47 -4.16
N ASP A 38 -17.27 -14.81 -3.69
CA ASP A 38 -16.97 -15.86 -2.71
C ASP A 38 -16.25 -15.33 -1.44
N VAL A 39 -16.20 -14.01 -1.26
CA VAL A 39 -15.55 -13.38 -0.09
C VAL A 39 -16.56 -12.76 0.87
N ASP A 40 -17.81 -12.53 0.45
CA ASP A 40 -18.81 -11.96 1.34
C ASP A 40 -19.14 -12.90 2.52
N GLY A 41 -19.12 -12.36 3.74
CA GLY A 41 -19.25 -13.13 4.98
C GLY A 41 -18.04 -14.00 5.35
N HIS A 42 -16.98 -14.05 4.53
CA HIS A 42 -15.77 -14.81 4.82
C HIS A 42 -14.92 -14.12 5.90
N TRP A 43 -14.35 -14.89 6.83
CA TRP A 43 -13.60 -14.36 7.98
C TRP A 43 -12.38 -13.51 7.58
N ALA A 44 -11.79 -13.78 6.41
CA ALA A 44 -10.66 -13.05 5.86
C ALA A 44 -11.04 -11.87 4.95
N LYS A 45 -12.34 -11.53 4.81
CA LYS A 45 -12.83 -10.50 3.88
C LYS A 45 -12.04 -9.20 3.95
N GLU A 46 -11.91 -8.63 5.15
CA GLU A 46 -11.21 -7.35 5.35
C GLU A 46 -9.74 -7.42 4.90
N THR A 47 -9.05 -8.51 5.24
CA THR A 47 -7.64 -8.69 4.86
C THR A 47 -7.50 -8.87 3.34
N ILE A 48 -8.38 -9.65 2.72
CA ILE A 48 -8.41 -9.87 1.28
C ILE A 48 -8.65 -8.55 0.54
N THR A 49 -9.67 -7.79 0.94
CA THR A 49 -9.99 -6.48 0.35
C THR A 49 -8.80 -5.53 0.45
N LYS A 50 -8.19 -5.43 1.63
CA LYS A 50 -6.98 -4.61 1.84
C LYS A 50 -5.85 -5.00 0.90
N TRP A 51 -5.53 -6.28 0.80
CA TRP A 51 -4.42 -6.76 -0.04
C TRP A 51 -4.66 -6.56 -1.53
N VAL A 52 -5.93 -6.64 -1.96
CA VAL A 52 -6.31 -6.39 -3.34
C VAL A 52 -6.21 -4.91 -3.69
N GLN A 53 -6.69 -4.03 -2.80
CA GLN A 53 -6.54 -2.57 -2.91
C GLN A 53 -5.06 -2.17 -3.03
N GLN A 54 -4.21 -2.69 -2.13
CA GLN A 54 -2.76 -2.46 -2.16
C GLN A 54 -2.03 -3.06 -3.38
N GLY A 55 -2.72 -3.86 -4.20
CA GLY A 55 -2.13 -4.55 -5.36
C GLY A 55 -1.20 -5.71 -5.00
N LEU A 56 -1.25 -6.20 -3.76
CA LEU A 56 -0.44 -7.34 -3.28
C LEU A 56 -0.99 -8.69 -3.74
N ILE A 57 -2.28 -8.76 -4.05
CA ILE A 57 -2.90 -9.95 -4.59
C ILE A 57 -4.02 -9.57 -5.56
N LYS A 58 -4.39 -10.50 -6.43
CA LYS A 58 -5.52 -10.35 -7.35
C LYS A 58 -6.42 -11.58 -7.24
N GLY A 59 -7.70 -11.39 -7.49
CA GLY A 59 -8.63 -12.48 -7.73
C GLY A 59 -8.51 -13.01 -9.16
N TYR A 60 -9.40 -13.94 -9.48
CA TYR A 60 -9.47 -14.61 -10.77
C TYR A 60 -10.39 -13.87 -11.74
N THR A 61 -10.23 -14.16 -13.03
CA THR A 61 -10.99 -13.51 -14.12
C THR A 61 -12.49 -13.83 -14.09
N ASP A 62 -12.89 -14.86 -13.34
CA ASP A 62 -14.28 -15.27 -13.12
C ASP A 62 -14.97 -14.49 -11.99
N GLY A 63 -14.29 -13.53 -11.36
CA GLY A 63 -14.85 -12.74 -10.25
C GLY A 63 -14.78 -13.44 -8.89
N THR A 64 -13.99 -14.50 -8.75
CA THR A 64 -13.72 -15.19 -7.48
C THR A 64 -12.35 -14.80 -6.90
N PHE A 65 -12.19 -14.92 -5.59
CA PHE A 65 -10.88 -14.85 -4.93
C PHE A 65 -10.34 -16.23 -4.56
N ARG A 66 -11.22 -17.19 -4.28
CA ARG A 66 -10.98 -18.56 -3.82
C ARG A 66 -10.25 -18.59 -2.47
N PRO A 67 -10.85 -18.04 -1.40
CA PRO A 67 -10.19 -17.89 -0.11
C PRO A 67 -9.84 -19.23 0.56
N ASP A 68 -10.68 -20.25 0.36
CA ASP A 68 -10.54 -21.57 0.99
C ASP A 68 -9.74 -22.57 0.16
N ASP A 69 -9.38 -22.23 -1.08
CA ASP A 69 -8.53 -23.09 -1.92
C ASP A 69 -7.09 -23.12 -1.37
N SER A 70 -6.47 -24.30 -1.37
CA SER A 70 -5.05 -24.45 -1.12
C SER A 70 -4.21 -23.72 -2.16
N ILE A 71 -3.04 -23.22 -1.76
CA ILE A 71 -2.10 -22.60 -2.71
C ILE A 71 -0.86 -23.48 -2.92
N THR A 72 -0.28 -23.37 -4.11
CA THR A 72 0.98 -24.00 -4.45
C THR A 72 2.16 -23.33 -3.75
N ARG A 73 3.28 -24.05 -3.63
CA ARG A 73 4.56 -23.50 -3.16
C ARG A 73 5.00 -22.29 -3.98
N ALA A 74 4.79 -22.33 -5.30
CA ALA A 74 5.07 -21.22 -6.22
C ALA A 74 4.25 -19.97 -5.88
N GLU A 75 2.95 -20.12 -5.69
CA GLU A 75 2.06 -19.00 -5.32
C GLU A 75 2.41 -18.44 -3.95
N PHE A 76 2.73 -19.30 -2.99
CA PHE A 76 3.19 -18.86 -1.66
C PHE A 76 4.46 -17.99 -1.76
N MET A 77 5.48 -18.45 -2.50
CA MET A 77 6.71 -17.68 -2.73
C MET A 77 6.42 -16.33 -3.40
N ALA A 78 5.53 -16.31 -4.39
CA ALA A 78 5.13 -15.07 -5.08
C ALA A 78 4.46 -14.07 -4.12
N LEU A 79 3.64 -14.55 -3.19
CA LEU A 79 2.99 -13.71 -2.18
C LEU A 79 3.99 -13.19 -1.14
N VAL A 80 4.90 -14.04 -0.64
CA VAL A 80 5.98 -13.63 0.28
C VAL A 80 6.87 -12.59 -0.37
N ASN A 81 7.33 -12.83 -1.60
CA ASN A 81 8.20 -11.89 -2.30
C ASN A 81 7.53 -10.55 -2.51
N ARG A 82 6.25 -10.54 -2.88
CA ARG A 82 5.51 -9.29 -3.08
C ARG A 82 5.24 -8.56 -1.76
N ALA A 83 4.87 -9.29 -0.71
CA ALA A 83 4.60 -8.75 0.62
C ALA A 83 5.82 -8.04 1.19
N PHE A 84 7.00 -8.66 1.11
CA PHE A 84 8.23 -8.13 1.71
C PHE A 84 9.19 -7.45 0.70
N GLY A 85 8.72 -7.14 -0.51
CA GLY A 85 9.52 -6.42 -1.51
C GLY A 85 10.79 -7.15 -1.98
N ILE A 86 10.83 -8.48 -1.89
CA ILE A 86 12.00 -9.28 -2.25
C ILE A 86 12.16 -9.28 -3.78
N SER A 87 13.25 -8.71 -4.25
CA SER A 87 13.48 -8.47 -5.69
C SER A 87 14.79 -9.05 -6.22
N GLU A 88 15.82 -9.21 -5.37
CA GLU A 88 17.10 -9.80 -5.77
C GLU A 88 16.94 -11.28 -6.13
N LYS A 89 17.68 -11.73 -7.15
CA LYS A 89 17.62 -13.11 -7.67
C LYS A 89 18.98 -13.80 -7.52
N ALA A 90 18.95 -15.10 -7.29
CA ALA A 90 20.10 -15.98 -7.41
C ALA A 90 19.97 -16.86 -8.67
N ALA A 91 21.08 -17.35 -9.20
CA ALA A 91 21.03 -18.43 -10.17
C ALA A 91 20.51 -19.71 -9.49
N ILE A 92 19.55 -20.39 -10.12
CA ILE A 92 18.92 -21.61 -9.62
C ILE A 92 18.99 -22.71 -10.67
N GLY A 93 18.91 -23.97 -10.24
CA GLY A 93 19.06 -25.15 -11.10
C GLY A 93 18.27 -26.35 -10.59
N PHE A 94 16.99 -26.15 -10.28
CA PHE A 94 16.11 -27.25 -9.87
C PHE A 94 15.64 -28.05 -11.08
N SER A 95 15.56 -29.37 -10.96
CA SER A 95 15.21 -30.25 -12.09
C SER A 95 13.75 -30.15 -12.53
N ASP A 96 12.88 -29.63 -11.67
CA ASP A 96 11.44 -29.45 -11.89
C ASP A 96 11.07 -27.99 -12.24
N VAL A 97 12.06 -27.15 -12.57
CA VAL A 97 11.87 -25.72 -12.84
C VAL A 97 12.57 -25.34 -14.14
N SER A 98 11.79 -24.80 -15.08
CA SER A 98 12.25 -24.24 -16.35
C SER A 98 12.36 -22.72 -16.27
N ALA A 99 13.33 -22.12 -16.99
CA ALA A 99 13.48 -20.66 -17.10
C ALA A 99 12.25 -19.95 -17.70
N ASN A 100 11.36 -20.70 -18.36
CA ASN A 100 10.13 -20.17 -18.95
C ASN A 100 8.91 -20.31 -18.02
N ASP A 101 9.06 -20.94 -16.86
CA ASP A 101 7.98 -21.04 -15.88
C ASP A 101 7.72 -19.68 -15.25
N TRP A 102 6.45 -19.32 -15.07
CA TRP A 102 6.06 -18.03 -14.49
C TRP A 102 6.64 -17.83 -13.08
N PHE A 103 6.90 -18.92 -12.36
CA PHE A 103 7.44 -18.92 -11.00
C PHE A 103 8.97 -19.00 -10.93
N TYR A 104 9.68 -19.11 -12.06
CA TYR A 104 11.15 -19.23 -12.07
C TYR A 104 11.80 -18.11 -11.26
N ASP A 105 11.41 -16.88 -11.55
CA ASP A 105 11.91 -15.68 -10.87
C ASP A 105 11.51 -15.63 -9.40
N GLU A 106 10.34 -16.14 -9.04
CA GLU A 106 9.86 -16.16 -7.65
C GLU A 106 10.68 -17.13 -6.80
N ILE A 107 11.05 -18.28 -7.35
CA ILE A 107 11.95 -19.23 -6.71
C ILE A 107 13.37 -18.64 -6.60
N ALA A 108 13.85 -17.98 -7.66
CA ALA A 108 15.18 -17.37 -7.67
C ALA A 108 15.32 -16.30 -6.57
N LYS A 109 14.26 -15.51 -6.35
CA LYS A 109 14.16 -14.56 -5.23
C LYS A 109 14.12 -15.27 -3.88
N ALA A 110 13.30 -16.31 -3.76
CA ALA A 110 13.15 -17.06 -2.51
C ALA A 110 14.47 -17.72 -2.05
N VAL A 111 15.23 -18.26 -3.00
CA VAL A 111 16.56 -18.83 -2.76
C VAL A 111 17.56 -17.75 -2.36
N LYS A 112 17.56 -16.61 -3.06
CA LYS A 112 18.44 -15.48 -2.75
C LYS A 112 18.19 -14.92 -1.35
N ALA A 113 16.92 -14.80 -0.96
CA ALA A 113 16.52 -14.37 0.38
C ALA A 113 16.69 -15.47 1.45
N GLY A 114 17.03 -16.70 1.06
CA GLY A 114 17.38 -17.78 1.99
C GLY A 114 16.20 -18.46 2.68
N TYR A 115 14.95 -18.14 2.30
CA TYR A 115 13.77 -18.74 2.93
C TYR A 115 13.29 -20.03 2.26
N ILE A 116 13.82 -20.37 1.08
CA ILE A 116 13.63 -21.65 0.39
C ILE A 116 14.99 -22.20 -0.07
N SER A 117 15.18 -23.52 0.02
CA SER A 117 16.42 -24.20 -0.41
C SER A 117 16.19 -25.41 -1.32
N GLY A 118 14.93 -25.76 -1.60
CA GLY A 118 14.57 -27.00 -2.32
C GLY A 118 14.75 -28.26 -1.49
N TYR A 119 14.55 -29.41 -2.13
CA TYR A 119 14.65 -30.75 -1.55
C TYR A 119 15.97 -31.43 -1.97
N GLN A 120 16.34 -32.49 -1.25
CA GLN A 120 17.58 -33.24 -1.50
C GLN A 120 17.63 -33.91 -2.88
N ASP A 121 16.46 -34.16 -3.49
CA ASP A 121 16.34 -34.73 -4.83
C ASP A 121 16.57 -33.71 -5.96
N GLY A 122 16.92 -32.46 -5.63
CA GLY A 122 17.15 -31.40 -6.61
C GLY A 122 15.87 -30.71 -7.11
N THR A 123 14.73 -30.97 -6.47
CA THR A 123 13.44 -30.32 -6.81
C THR A 123 13.09 -29.19 -5.85
N VAL A 124 12.15 -28.33 -6.22
CA VAL A 124 11.49 -27.38 -5.31
C VAL A 124 10.00 -27.67 -5.10
N LYS A 125 9.44 -28.55 -5.94
CA LYS A 125 8.03 -28.96 -5.98
C LYS A 125 7.09 -27.77 -6.14
N ALA A 126 7.43 -26.85 -7.06
CA ALA A 126 6.79 -25.55 -7.22
C ALA A 126 5.25 -25.61 -7.33
N ASN A 127 4.74 -26.60 -8.07
CA ASN A 127 3.30 -26.78 -8.32
C ASN A 127 2.58 -27.65 -7.28
N VAL A 128 3.27 -28.11 -6.24
CA VAL A 128 2.64 -28.87 -5.15
C VAL A 128 2.10 -27.90 -4.11
N GLU A 129 0.94 -28.21 -3.54
CA GLU A 129 0.34 -27.46 -2.44
C GLU A 129 1.28 -27.43 -1.23
N ILE A 130 1.41 -26.26 -0.60
CA ILE A 130 2.30 -26.10 0.57
C ILE A 130 1.55 -26.38 1.87
N SER A 131 2.15 -27.21 2.73
CA SER A 131 1.57 -27.46 4.06
C SER A 131 1.75 -26.24 4.99
N ARG A 132 0.86 -26.12 5.98
CA ARG A 132 0.92 -25.07 7.01
C ARG A 132 2.26 -25.03 7.74
N GLN A 133 2.84 -26.17 8.05
CA GLN A 133 4.16 -26.22 8.70
C GLN A 133 5.31 -25.78 7.77
N GLU A 134 5.24 -26.07 6.47
CA GLU A 134 6.24 -25.59 5.51
C GLU A 134 6.13 -24.08 5.30
N ALA A 135 4.91 -23.55 5.20
CA ALA A 135 4.65 -22.12 5.15
C ALA A 135 5.19 -21.41 6.41
N ALA A 136 5.01 -22.01 7.60
CA ALA A 136 5.55 -21.49 8.85
C ALA A 136 7.09 -21.42 8.85
N VAL A 137 7.76 -22.49 8.41
CA VAL A 137 9.22 -22.50 8.29
C VAL A 137 9.69 -21.42 7.31
N ALA A 138 9.07 -21.33 6.14
CA ALA A 138 9.45 -20.38 5.11
C ALA A 138 9.29 -18.92 5.59
N LEU A 139 8.13 -18.56 6.17
CA LEU A 139 7.92 -17.20 6.66
C LEU A 139 8.86 -16.84 7.81
N CYS A 140 9.05 -17.74 8.77
CA CYS A 140 9.95 -17.52 9.90
C CYS A 140 11.41 -17.29 9.44
N LYS A 141 11.87 -18.01 8.40
CA LYS A 141 13.16 -17.75 7.75
C LYS A 141 13.19 -16.42 7.00
N ALA A 142 12.16 -16.10 6.24
CA ALA A 142 12.08 -14.84 5.48
C ALA A 142 12.16 -13.61 6.41
N LEU A 143 11.62 -13.74 7.62
CA LEU A 143 11.62 -12.70 8.65
C LEU A 143 12.80 -12.78 9.62
N ASN A 144 13.68 -13.79 9.48
CA ASN A 144 14.80 -14.06 10.38
C ASN A 144 14.40 -14.05 11.87
N LEU A 145 13.28 -14.71 12.21
CA LEU A 145 12.79 -14.70 13.59
C LEU A 145 13.60 -15.62 14.50
N GLU A 146 13.71 -15.22 15.77
CA GLU A 146 14.23 -16.09 16.81
C GLU A 146 13.31 -17.30 17.03
N LEU A 147 13.88 -18.49 16.96
CA LEU A 147 13.18 -19.75 17.08
C LEU A 147 12.65 -19.97 18.50
N GLN A 148 11.42 -20.49 18.61
CA GLN A 148 10.78 -20.81 19.89
C GLN A 148 10.05 -22.14 19.81
N ASN A 149 10.28 -23.02 20.78
CA ASN A 149 9.70 -24.37 20.75
C ASN A 149 8.30 -24.48 21.38
N ASN A 150 7.77 -23.40 21.94
CA ASN A 150 6.48 -23.45 22.62
C ASN A 150 5.33 -23.62 21.62
N VAL A 151 4.66 -24.75 21.70
CA VAL A 151 3.47 -25.11 20.93
C VAL A 151 2.39 -25.72 21.84
N ASP A 152 2.48 -25.49 23.15
CA ASP A 152 1.65 -26.15 24.16
C ASP A 152 0.18 -25.77 24.08
N GLN A 153 -0.13 -24.64 23.43
CA GLN A 153 -1.49 -24.21 23.15
C GLN A 153 -2.24 -25.12 22.17
N PHE A 154 -1.53 -25.96 21.39
CA PHE A 154 -2.16 -26.80 20.37
C PHE A 154 -2.52 -28.20 20.88
N THR A 155 -3.74 -28.63 20.57
CA THR A 155 -4.27 -29.95 20.96
C THR A 155 -3.58 -31.10 20.21
N ASP A 156 -3.08 -30.83 19.00
CA ASP A 156 -2.36 -31.78 18.14
C ASP A 156 -0.84 -31.57 18.16
N LYS A 157 -0.31 -30.93 19.22
CA LYS A 157 1.13 -30.62 19.33
C LYS A 157 2.05 -31.83 19.12
N ASP A 158 1.63 -33.02 19.52
CA ASP A 158 2.42 -34.24 19.35
C ASP A 158 2.55 -34.68 17.87
N SER A 159 1.66 -34.20 16.99
CA SER A 159 1.75 -34.39 15.53
C SER A 159 2.72 -33.41 14.85
N ILE A 160 3.12 -32.33 15.53
CA ILE A 160 4.05 -31.34 14.98
C ILE A 160 5.47 -31.95 15.01
N PRO A 161 6.13 -32.12 13.86
CA PRO A 161 7.46 -32.70 13.82
C PRO A 161 8.52 -31.74 14.36
N ASN A 162 9.62 -32.31 14.89
CA ASN A 162 10.69 -31.54 15.54
C ASN A 162 11.32 -30.47 14.64
N TRP A 163 11.36 -30.68 13.32
CA TRP A 163 11.97 -29.75 12.38
C TRP A 163 11.14 -28.48 12.15
N SER A 164 9.81 -28.53 12.30
CA SER A 164 8.92 -27.38 12.09
C SER A 164 8.49 -26.72 13.40
N ARG A 165 8.46 -27.47 14.50
CA ARG A 165 8.09 -27.00 15.85
C ARG A 165 8.69 -25.64 16.24
N PRO A 166 10.02 -25.40 16.16
CA PRO A 166 10.59 -24.12 16.57
C PRO A 166 10.14 -22.92 15.73
N TYR A 167 9.77 -23.15 14.47
CA TYR A 167 9.30 -22.10 13.56
C TYR A 167 7.82 -21.78 13.81
N ILE A 168 7.01 -22.82 14.04
CA ILE A 168 5.60 -22.68 14.40
C ILE A 168 5.48 -21.94 15.74
N GLY A 169 6.25 -22.32 16.75
CA GLY A 169 6.24 -21.64 18.04
C GLY A 169 6.64 -20.15 17.92
N ALA A 170 7.65 -19.82 17.11
CA ALA A 170 8.03 -18.42 16.87
C ALA A 170 6.92 -17.59 16.24
N LEU A 171 6.27 -18.08 15.16
CA LEU A 171 5.19 -17.35 14.50
C LEU A 171 3.95 -17.21 15.37
N THR A 172 3.62 -18.22 16.16
CA THR A 172 2.45 -18.20 17.04
C THR A 172 2.65 -17.29 18.23
N ALA A 173 3.85 -17.26 18.82
CA ALA A 173 4.21 -16.29 19.87
C ALA A 173 4.13 -14.83 19.39
N LYS A 174 4.38 -14.59 18.09
CA LYS A 174 4.24 -13.27 17.46
C LYS A 174 2.82 -12.96 16.97
N GLY A 175 1.90 -13.93 17.01
CA GLY A 175 0.55 -13.79 16.47
C GLY A 175 0.47 -13.76 14.94
N TYR A 176 1.54 -14.15 14.24
CA TYR A 176 1.56 -14.15 12.77
C TYR A 176 0.78 -15.34 12.21
N MET A 177 0.80 -16.47 12.90
CA MET A 177 0.05 -17.67 12.53
C MET A 177 -0.66 -18.24 13.76
N GLY A 178 -1.89 -18.71 13.60
CA GLY A 178 -2.70 -19.30 14.68
C GLY A 178 -3.15 -20.72 14.37
N GLY A 179 -3.81 -21.36 15.33
CA GLY A 179 -4.52 -22.63 15.17
C GLY A 179 -5.96 -22.46 14.73
N TYR A 180 -6.65 -23.58 14.55
CA TYR A 180 -8.07 -23.65 14.23
C TYR A 180 -8.94 -23.49 15.48
N PRO A 181 -10.25 -23.20 15.32
CA PRO A 181 -11.18 -23.08 16.44
C PRO A 181 -11.30 -24.32 17.34
N ASP A 182 -10.92 -25.50 16.85
CA ASP A 182 -10.86 -26.75 17.62
C ASP A 182 -9.57 -26.89 18.47
N GLY A 183 -8.70 -25.87 18.46
CA GLY A 183 -7.43 -25.83 19.19
C GLY A 183 -6.28 -26.55 18.47
N SER A 184 -6.49 -27.11 17.28
CA SER A 184 -5.41 -27.78 16.52
C SER A 184 -4.60 -26.80 15.67
N PHE A 185 -3.34 -27.12 15.38
CA PHE A 185 -2.53 -26.39 14.39
C PHE A 185 -2.68 -26.97 12.97
N ARG A 186 -2.87 -28.29 12.86
CA ARG A 186 -2.92 -29.11 11.64
C ARG A 186 -1.67 -28.93 10.77
N PRO A 187 -0.49 -29.40 11.23
CA PRO A 187 0.79 -29.10 10.59
C PRO A 187 0.88 -29.59 9.14
N GLU A 188 0.31 -30.75 8.82
CA GLU A 188 0.37 -31.34 7.48
C GLU A 188 -0.73 -30.84 6.54
N LYS A 189 -1.76 -30.16 7.06
CA LYS A 189 -2.83 -29.60 6.23
C LYS A 189 -2.25 -28.52 5.31
N GLU A 190 -2.69 -28.52 4.06
CA GLU A 190 -2.39 -27.54 3.05
C GLU A 190 -2.94 -26.17 3.47
N ILE A 191 -2.11 -25.13 3.34
CA ILE A 191 -2.49 -23.77 3.73
C ILE A 191 -3.40 -23.18 2.64
N THR A 192 -4.49 -22.54 3.08
CA THR A 192 -5.40 -21.87 2.13
C THR A 192 -4.86 -20.52 1.70
N ARG A 193 -5.42 -19.99 0.61
CA ARG A 193 -5.12 -18.64 0.11
C ARG A 193 -5.42 -17.57 1.16
N ALA A 194 -6.56 -17.66 1.84
CA ALA A 194 -6.92 -16.74 2.92
C ALA A 194 -5.99 -16.85 4.12
N GLU A 195 -5.67 -18.08 4.56
CA GLU A 195 -4.72 -18.29 5.67
C GLU A 195 -3.34 -17.71 5.35
N THR A 196 -2.88 -17.85 4.11
CA THR A 196 -1.60 -17.27 3.66
C THR A 196 -1.63 -15.75 3.73
N VAL A 197 -2.65 -15.11 3.14
CA VAL A 197 -2.77 -13.66 3.11
C VAL A 197 -2.87 -13.09 4.53
N THR A 198 -3.67 -13.69 5.41
CA THR A 198 -3.76 -13.27 6.82
C THR A 198 -2.44 -13.45 7.55
N MET A 199 -1.74 -14.57 7.34
CA MET A 199 -0.45 -14.81 8.00
C MET A 199 0.59 -13.74 7.61
N LEU A 200 0.63 -13.40 6.32
CA LEU A 200 1.52 -12.36 5.81
C LEU A 200 1.09 -10.97 6.27
N ASP A 201 -0.21 -10.66 6.31
CA ASP A 201 -0.73 -9.38 6.81
C ASP A 201 -0.36 -9.15 8.28
N ASN A 202 -0.51 -10.19 9.12
CA ASN A 202 -0.12 -10.13 10.53
C ASN A 202 1.38 -9.90 10.70
N ALA A 203 2.20 -10.55 9.87
CA ALA A 203 3.64 -10.29 9.85
C ALA A 203 3.96 -8.84 9.43
N LEU A 204 3.35 -8.36 8.35
CA LEU A 204 3.55 -6.98 7.86
C LEU A 204 3.14 -5.93 8.89
N LYS A 205 1.99 -6.10 9.55
CA LYS A 205 1.54 -5.23 10.64
C LYS A 205 2.56 -5.13 11.78
N ALA A 206 3.34 -6.17 12.03
CA ALA A 206 4.36 -6.14 13.08
C ALA A 206 5.69 -5.55 12.61
N LEU A 207 5.93 -5.51 11.30
CA LEU A 207 7.10 -4.86 10.69
C LEU A 207 6.92 -3.35 10.49
N ALA A 208 5.70 -2.84 10.58
CA ALA A 208 5.40 -1.42 10.50
C ALA A 208 4.73 -0.90 11.78
N VAL A 209 4.93 0.38 12.09
CA VAL A 209 4.03 1.13 12.99
C VAL A 209 2.87 1.64 12.15
N THR A 210 1.64 1.28 12.52
CA THR A 210 0.44 1.74 11.81
C THR A 210 -0.27 2.84 12.57
N TYR A 211 -0.70 3.87 11.85
CA TYR A 211 -1.58 4.92 12.34
C TYR A 211 -2.93 4.78 11.63
N ASP A 212 -3.85 4.11 12.34
CA ASP A 212 -5.18 3.74 11.86
C ASP A 212 -6.30 4.63 12.43
N GLU A 213 -5.94 5.63 13.24
CA GLU A 213 -6.88 6.60 13.83
C GLU A 213 -6.37 8.03 13.59
N PRO A 214 -7.25 9.02 13.30
CA PRO A 214 -6.86 10.41 13.19
C PRO A 214 -6.21 10.93 14.47
N GLY A 215 -5.22 11.81 14.36
CA GLY A 215 -4.53 12.35 15.53
C GLY A 215 -3.14 12.89 15.24
N ILE A 216 -2.53 13.46 16.28
CA ILE A 216 -1.15 13.94 16.26
C ILE A 216 -0.28 12.91 16.97
N TYR A 217 0.73 12.41 16.26
CA TYR A 217 1.66 11.41 16.76
C TYR A 217 3.08 11.98 16.77
N GLY A 218 3.85 11.56 17.77
CA GLY A 218 5.20 12.06 18.00
C GLY A 218 5.26 13.15 19.05
N PRO A 219 6.45 13.38 19.62
CA PRO A 219 6.60 14.21 20.80
C PRO A 219 6.41 15.69 20.45
N GLU A 220 5.95 16.49 21.43
CA GLU A 220 5.86 17.95 21.28
C GLU A 220 7.26 18.60 21.20
N GLU A 221 8.23 18.02 21.92
CA GLU A 221 9.63 18.44 21.93
C GLU A 221 10.56 17.22 21.79
N GLY A 222 11.72 17.41 21.18
CA GLY A 222 12.69 16.32 20.93
C GLY A 222 12.41 15.58 19.64
N ILE A 223 13.01 14.40 19.46
CA ILE A 223 12.84 13.56 18.27
C ILE A 223 12.58 12.12 18.71
N GLU A 224 11.51 11.51 18.20
CA GLU A 224 11.25 10.07 18.32
C GLU A 224 11.85 9.33 17.12
N THR A 225 12.49 8.18 17.33
CA THR A 225 13.01 7.34 16.25
C THR A 225 12.24 6.03 16.15
N ILE A 226 11.66 5.77 14.98
CA ILE A 226 10.98 4.53 14.65
C ILE A 226 11.92 3.71 13.75
N SER A 227 12.39 2.56 14.25
CA SER A 227 13.31 1.66 13.53
C SER A 227 12.63 0.78 12.47
N LYS A 228 11.33 0.97 12.28
CA LYS A 228 10.45 0.16 11.43
C LYS A 228 9.89 1.00 10.30
N ASP A 229 9.23 0.34 9.36
CA ASP A 229 8.37 1.02 8.40
C ASP A 229 7.20 1.70 9.16
N VAL A 230 6.61 2.72 8.56
CA VAL A 230 5.43 3.41 9.10
C VAL A 230 4.35 3.42 8.03
N ALA A 231 3.10 3.16 8.42
CA ALA A 231 1.96 3.26 7.54
C ALA A 231 0.86 4.13 8.15
N ILE A 232 0.35 5.08 7.37
CA ILE A 232 -0.81 5.90 7.71
C ILE A 232 -1.98 5.42 6.84
N ASN A 233 -3.07 5.00 7.47
CA ASN A 233 -4.19 4.34 6.79
C ASN A 233 -5.50 5.14 6.83
N VAL A 234 -5.55 6.26 7.55
CA VAL A 234 -6.75 7.10 7.68
C VAL A 234 -6.38 8.59 7.54
N PRO A 235 -7.32 9.46 7.14
CA PRO A 235 -7.07 10.90 7.06
C PRO A 235 -6.99 11.56 8.45
N GLY A 236 -6.52 12.79 8.50
CA GLY A 236 -6.40 13.60 9.72
C GLY A 236 -5.25 13.16 10.64
N VAL A 237 -4.25 12.47 10.09
CA VAL A 237 -3.04 12.08 10.82
C VAL A 237 -1.96 13.14 10.63
N THR A 238 -1.39 13.60 11.74
CA THR A 238 -0.17 14.40 11.76
C THR A 238 0.95 13.59 12.41
N LEU A 239 2.05 13.36 11.69
CA LEU A 239 3.29 12.90 12.32
C LEU A 239 4.16 14.12 12.57
N ARG A 240 4.66 14.26 13.80
CA ARG A 240 5.57 15.36 14.15
C ARG A 240 6.84 14.89 14.84
N ASN A 241 7.95 15.55 14.56
CA ASN A 241 9.21 15.38 15.29
C ASN A 241 9.71 13.91 15.30
N MET A 242 9.77 13.28 14.13
CA MET A 242 10.12 11.87 13.99
C MET A 242 11.27 11.63 13.02
N VAL A 243 12.06 10.60 13.31
CA VAL A 243 12.94 9.93 12.35
C VAL A 243 12.41 8.52 12.12
N ILE A 244 12.09 8.20 10.88
CA ILE A 244 11.66 6.88 10.44
C ILE A 244 12.85 6.26 9.71
N GLU A 245 13.45 5.21 10.29
CA GLU A 245 14.57 4.50 9.68
C GLU A 245 14.14 3.61 8.50
N GLY A 246 12.88 3.17 8.50
CA GLY A 246 12.26 2.41 7.42
C GLY A 246 11.60 3.30 6.34
N ASN A 247 10.67 2.70 5.63
CA ASN A 247 9.81 3.35 4.64
C ASN A 247 8.59 4.00 5.31
N LEU A 248 8.00 4.98 4.63
CA LEU A 248 6.73 5.58 5.04
C LEU A 248 5.67 5.35 3.96
N TYR A 249 4.51 4.82 4.33
CA TYR A 249 3.41 4.52 3.43
C TYR A 249 2.18 5.37 3.79
N LEU A 250 1.77 6.28 2.90
CA LEU A 250 0.49 6.97 2.99
C LEU A 250 -0.52 6.18 2.15
N ASN A 251 -1.27 5.30 2.79
CA ASN A 251 -2.07 4.29 2.11
C ASN A 251 -3.43 4.79 1.63
N GLU A 252 -4.07 3.99 0.78
CA GLU A 252 -5.34 4.31 0.11
C GLU A 252 -6.51 4.58 1.06
N GLY A 253 -6.46 4.07 2.30
CA GLY A 253 -7.49 4.33 3.31
C GLY A 253 -7.60 5.80 3.75
N ILE A 254 -6.57 6.63 3.45
CA ILE A 254 -6.67 8.09 3.58
C ILE A 254 -7.77 8.66 2.67
N GLY A 255 -8.07 7.97 1.56
CA GLY A 255 -9.08 8.39 0.59
C GLY A 255 -8.72 9.74 -0.02
N GLU A 256 -9.66 10.71 0.07
CA GLU A 256 -9.50 12.09 -0.37
C GLU A 256 -9.13 13.06 0.77
N GLY A 257 -8.97 12.55 1.99
CA GLY A 257 -8.62 13.37 3.17
C GLY A 257 -7.14 13.71 3.26
N ASP A 258 -6.72 14.33 4.36
CA ASP A 258 -5.41 14.95 4.52
C ASP A 258 -4.46 14.20 5.47
N VAL A 259 -3.15 14.42 5.28
CA VAL A 259 -2.05 14.00 6.16
C VAL A 259 -1.02 15.11 6.24
N THR A 260 -0.53 15.38 7.46
CA THR A 260 0.56 16.33 7.69
C THR A 260 1.80 15.62 8.24
N LEU A 261 2.96 15.88 7.64
CA LEU A 261 4.27 15.43 8.13
C LEU A 261 5.10 16.66 8.52
N GLU A 262 5.25 16.88 9.83
CA GLU A 262 5.90 18.06 10.40
C GLU A 262 7.24 17.71 11.06
N ASN A 263 8.36 18.23 10.57
CA ASN A 263 9.69 17.88 11.08
C ASN A 263 9.92 16.35 11.11
N VAL A 264 9.63 15.70 9.98
CA VAL A 264 9.77 14.24 9.82
C VAL A 264 10.90 13.94 8.84
N THR A 265 11.82 13.07 9.24
CA THR A 265 12.86 12.52 8.36
C THR A 265 12.59 11.04 8.09
N VAL A 266 12.51 10.65 6.82
CA VAL A 266 12.40 9.26 6.39
C VAL A 266 13.73 8.84 5.75
N LYS A 267 14.34 7.76 6.25
CA LYS A 267 15.59 7.20 5.70
C LYS A 267 15.36 6.25 4.53
N GLY A 268 14.21 5.57 4.52
CA GLY A 268 13.74 4.77 3.38
C GLY A 268 13.01 5.61 2.33
N ILE A 269 12.06 4.97 1.65
CA ILE A 269 11.22 5.57 0.62
C ILE A 269 9.88 5.98 1.23
N THR A 270 9.35 7.15 0.84
CA THR A 270 7.96 7.50 1.12
C THR A 270 7.08 7.17 -0.08
N THR A 271 6.05 6.35 0.10
CA THR A 271 5.07 6.04 -0.95
C THR A 271 3.72 6.67 -0.61
N ILE A 272 3.18 7.46 -1.54
CA ILE A 272 1.89 8.14 -1.41
C ILE A 272 0.87 7.47 -2.34
N ARG A 273 -0.18 6.89 -1.75
CA ARG A 273 -1.27 6.18 -2.44
C ARG A 273 -2.66 6.71 -2.10
N GLY A 274 -2.81 7.44 -1.00
CA GLY A 274 -4.01 8.17 -0.62
C GLY A 274 -3.79 9.69 -0.61
N GLY A 275 -4.85 10.44 -0.34
CA GLY A 275 -4.86 11.90 -0.37
C GLY A 275 -5.65 12.44 -1.57
N GLY A 276 -6.42 13.51 -1.34
CA GLY A 276 -7.14 14.25 -2.39
C GLY A 276 -6.42 15.52 -2.87
N GLU A 277 -7.17 16.43 -3.49
CA GLU A 277 -6.63 17.66 -4.10
C GLU A 277 -6.14 18.73 -3.10
N ASP A 278 -6.21 18.49 -1.78
CA ASP A 278 -5.78 19.43 -0.72
C ASP A 278 -5.05 18.76 0.45
N SER A 279 -4.34 17.64 0.21
CA SER A 279 -4.22 16.63 1.27
C SER A 279 -2.84 16.40 1.88
N ILE A 280 -1.74 16.45 1.13
CA ILE A 280 -0.45 15.99 1.65
C ILE A 280 0.45 17.18 1.96
N HIS A 281 0.60 17.49 3.25
CA HIS A 281 1.43 18.59 3.73
C HIS A 281 2.77 18.08 4.26
N LEU A 282 3.85 18.51 3.61
CA LEU A 282 5.24 18.14 3.93
C LEU A 282 5.94 19.39 4.49
N VAL A 283 6.00 19.51 5.81
CA VAL A 283 6.47 20.69 6.53
C VAL A 283 7.80 20.36 7.21
N ASN A 284 8.92 20.94 6.75
CA ASN A 284 10.26 20.56 7.21
C ASN A 284 10.49 19.02 7.09
N PHE A 285 10.09 18.46 5.95
CA PHE A 285 10.16 17.03 5.68
C PHE A 285 11.46 16.67 4.95
N THR A 286 12.12 15.58 5.32
CA THR A 286 13.34 15.12 4.62
C THR A 286 13.20 13.68 4.16
N CYS A 287 13.40 13.41 2.86
CA CYS A 287 13.40 12.07 2.30
C CYS A 287 14.26 12.00 1.01
N GLU A 288 14.92 10.87 0.79
CA GLU A 288 15.70 10.65 -0.45
C GLU A 288 14.77 10.43 -1.64
N GLU A 289 13.73 9.62 -1.48
CA GLU A 289 12.84 9.28 -2.59
C GLU A 289 11.38 9.21 -2.13
N VAL A 290 10.53 9.95 -2.84
CA VAL A 290 9.07 9.92 -2.70
C VAL A 290 8.47 9.36 -3.99
N ILE A 291 7.56 8.39 -3.88
CA ILE A 291 6.85 7.79 -5.01
C ILE A 291 5.35 8.04 -4.85
N VAL A 292 4.72 8.61 -5.86
CA VAL A 292 3.29 8.89 -5.89
C VAL A 292 2.59 7.92 -6.83
N ILE A 293 1.64 7.15 -6.28
CA ILE A 293 0.84 6.14 -6.98
C ILE A 293 -0.61 6.20 -6.45
N LYS A 294 -1.35 7.26 -6.79
CA LYS A 294 -2.79 7.39 -6.51
C LYS A 294 -3.58 6.75 -7.65
N VAL A 295 -4.20 5.59 -7.41
CA VAL A 295 -5.01 4.92 -8.42
C VAL A 295 -6.34 5.66 -8.60
N GLY A 296 -6.62 6.14 -9.81
CA GLY A 296 -7.93 6.68 -10.19
C GLY A 296 -8.25 8.07 -9.63
N GLY A 297 -7.24 8.88 -9.33
CA GLY A 297 -7.43 10.25 -8.84
C GLY A 297 -6.14 11.04 -8.75
N LYS A 298 -6.28 12.35 -8.53
CA LYS A 298 -5.16 13.27 -8.34
C LYS A 298 -4.88 13.45 -6.84
N VAL A 299 -3.64 13.78 -6.52
CA VAL A 299 -3.23 14.18 -5.16
C VAL A 299 -2.52 15.53 -5.22
N ARG A 300 -2.75 16.39 -4.22
CA ARG A 300 -1.95 17.60 -4.02
C ARG A 300 -0.92 17.38 -2.92
N ILE A 301 0.33 17.70 -3.23
CA ILE A 301 1.48 17.63 -2.33
C ILE A 301 2.00 19.05 -2.14
N VAL A 302 2.04 19.52 -0.91
CA VAL A 302 2.52 20.86 -0.54
C VAL A 302 3.79 20.70 0.29
N ALA A 303 4.93 21.09 -0.28
CA ALA A 303 6.23 21.07 0.37
C ALA A 303 6.60 22.49 0.86
N SER A 304 6.83 22.64 2.16
CA SER A 304 7.11 23.96 2.77
C SER A 304 8.30 23.94 3.71
N ASP A 305 8.73 25.15 4.09
CA ASP A 305 9.85 25.42 4.99
C ASP A 305 11.16 24.80 4.51
N SER A 306 11.86 24.07 5.39
CA SER A 306 13.16 23.44 5.08
C SER A 306 13.02 22.03 4.50
N THR A 307 11.90 21.74 3.82
CA THR A 307 11.67 20.44 3.17
C THR A 307 12.76 20.13 2.14
N LYS A 308 13.18 18.87 2.09
CA LYS A 308 14.23 18.35 1.22
C LYS A 308 13.83 16.98 0.69
N ILE A 309 13.45 16.94 -0.57
CA ILE A 309 13.12 15.72 -1.31
C ILE A 309 14.10 15.62 -2.48
N HIS A 310 14.96 14.60 -2.47
CA HIS A 310 15.94 14.46 -3.55
C HIS A 310 15.27 14.00 -4.85
N LYS A 311 14.40 12.98 -4.79
CA LYS A 311 13.65 12.48 -5.96
C LYS A 311 12.17 12.34 -5.65
N LEU A 312 11.33 12.93 -6.49
CA LEU A 312 9.89 12.73 -6.50
C LEU A 312 9.47 12.02 -7.79
N LYS A 313 9.04 10.76 -7.69
CA LYS A 313 8.61 9.94 -8.82
C LYS A 313 7.09 9.89 -8.90
N LEU A 314 6.54 10.28 -10.04
CA LEU A 314 5.10 10.35 -10.28
C LEU A 314 4.67 9.22 -11.22
N GLN A 315 3.81 8.33 -10.70
CA GLN A 315 3.16 7.26 -11.47
C GLN A 315 1.64 7.44 -11.59
N SER A 316 1.13 8.60 -11.15
CA SER A 316 -0.27 9.04 -11.25
C SER A 316 -0.31 10.57 -11.38
N GLY A 317 -1.50 11.15 -11.60
CA GLY A 317 -1.69 12.60 -11.61
C GLY A 317 -1.37 13.23 -10.25
N ALA A 318 -0.74 14.40 -10.25
CA ALA A 318 -0.39 15.12 -9.03
C ALA A 318 -0.26 16.64 -9.26
N HIS A 319 -0.71 17.41 -8.28
CA HIS A 319 -0.38 18.83 -8.12
C HIS A 319 0.72 18.94 -7.07
N ILE A 320 1.87 19.50 -7.44
CA ILE A 320 3.02 19.66 -6.57
C ILE A 320 3.23 21.14 -6.33
N GLU A 321 3.15 21.57 -5.08
CA GLU A 321 3.31 22.96 -4.68
C GLU A 321 4.50 23.12 -3.73
N GLY A 322 5.30 24.17 -3.95
CA GLY A 322 6.32 24.63 -3.01
C GLY A 322 7.77 24.37 -3.43
N GLU A 323 8.67 24.31 -2.45
CA GLU A 323 10.13 24.32 -2.65
C GLU A 323 10.81 23.09 -2.04
N GLY A 324 12.10 22.90 -2.37
CA GLY A 324 12.94 21.87 -1.74
C GLY A 324 12.82 20.48 -2.37
N ILE A 325 12.18 20.39 -3.54
CA ILE A 325 12.12 19.19 -4.38
C ILE A 325 13.16 19.32 -5.49
N GLN A 326 14.18 18.48 -5.45
CA GLN A 326 15.31 18.56 -6.38
C GLN A 326 14.91 18.04 -7.77
N THR A 327 14.61 16.74 -7.89
CA THR A 327 14.23 16.13 -9.17
C THR A 327 12.81 15.60 -9.14
N ILE A 328 12.00 15.94 -10.14
CA ILE A 328 10.70 15.31 -10.42
C ILE A 328 10.86 14.37 -11.62
N THR A 329 10.47 13.10 -11.48
CA THR A 329 10.44 12.15 -12.59
C THR A 329 9.03 11.65 -12.84
N VAL A 330 8.49 11.93 -14.02
CA VAL A 330 7.16 11.46 -14.45
C VAL A 330 7.30 10.15 -15.20
N LEU A 331 6.91 9.04 -14.57
CA LEU A 331 7.10 7.69 -15.10
C LEU A 331 5.86 7.13 -15.81
N LYS A 332 4.64 7.44 -15.31
CA LYS A 332 3.36 6.93 -15.84
C LYS A 332 2.19 7.85 -15.47
N ALA A 333 2.24 9.12 -15.81
CA ALA A 333 1.09 9.98 -15.58
C ALA A 333 0.19 9.98 -16.83
N ARG A 334 -0.83 9.11 -16.86
CA ARG A 334 -1.95 9.24 -17.81
C ARG A 334 -2.84 10.45 -17.50
N GLU A 335 -2.61 11.05 -16.34
CA GLU A 335 -3.34 12.16 -15.76
C GLU A 335 -2.43 13.39 -15.70
N GLU A 336 -3.04 14.54 -15.42
CA GLU A 336 -2.35 15.82 -15.44
C GLU A 336 -1.35 15.99 -14.28
N ILE A 337 -0.19 16.56 -14.59
CA ILE A 337 0.82 16.98 -13.62
C ILE A 337 0.90 18.51 -13.61
N ILE A 338 0.79 19.09 -12.42
CA ILE A 338 0.85 20.54 -12.20
C ILE A 338 1.98 20.81 -11.21
N PRO A 339 3.20 21.13 -11.65
CA PRO A 339 4.21 21.67 -10.76
C PRO A 339 4.00 23.18 -10.58
N ASP A 340 4.07 23.63 -9.33
CA ASP A 340 3.92 25.01 -8.88
C ASP A 340 4.98 25.32 -7.82
N GLY A 341 6.14 25.84 -8.24
CA GLY A 341 7.24 26.11 -7.32
C GLY A 341 8.63 26.11 -7.96
N ASP A 342 9.65 25.89 -7.14
CA ASP A 342 11.05 25.91 -7.56
C ASP A 342 11.65 24.51 -7.57
N PHE A 343 12.05 24.05 -8.76
CA PHE A 343 12.57 22.70 -9.00
C PHE A 343 13.93 22.77 -9.68
N GLU A 344 14.84 21.83 -9.34
CA GLU A 344 16.11 21.75 -10.06
C GLU A 344 15.91 21.08 -11.42
N GLU A 345 15.24 19.93 -11.46
CA GLU A 345 15.11 19.13 -12.70
C GLU A 345 13.72 18.49 -12.79
N VAL A 346 13.13 18.47 -14.00
CA VAL A 346 11.91 17.71 -14.30
C VAL A 346 12.15 16.78 -15.49
N ILE A 347 12.13 15.47 -15.24
CA ILE A 347 12.32 14.41 -16.22
C ILE A 347 10.97 13.80 -16.59
N ILE A 348 10.67 13.71 -17.88
CA ILE A 348 9.43 13.12 -18.40
C ILE A 348 9.76 11.86 -19.19
N ASP A 349 9.47 10.70 -18.60
CA ASP A 349 9.70 9.38 -19.19
C ASP A 349 8.42 8.73 -19.74
N ALA A 350 7.30 9.46 -19.76
CA ALA A 350 6.01 9.01 -20.27
C ALA A 350 5.22 10.13 -20.96
N GLU A 351 4.26 9.75 -21.80
CA GLU A 351 3.28 10.70 -22.35
C GLU A 351 2.40 11.24 -21.22
N VAL A 352 2.46 12.55 -20.99
CA VAL A 352 1.77 13.24 -19.88
C VAL A 352 1.22 14.58 -20.33
N LYS A 353 0.08 14.99 -19.76
CA LYS A 353 -0.40 16.37 -19.84
C LYS A 353 0.22 17.15 -18.67
N MET A 354 1.04 18.15 -18.97
CA MET A 354 1.69 18.97 -17.94
C MET A 354 1.23 20.42 -18.08
N GLU A 355 0.82 21.03 -16.96
CA GLU A 355 0.47 22.45 -16.87
C GLU A 355 1.43 23.11 -15.87
N VAL A 356 2.32 23.96 -16.36
CA VAL A 356 3.27 24.71 -15.54
C VAL A 356 2.65 26.06 -15.19
N LEU A 357 2.46 26.33 -13.90
CA LEU A 357 1.83 27.57 -13.45
C LEU A 357 2.79 28.77 -13.51
N GLU A 358 2.21 29.97 -13.66
CA GLU A 358 2.98 31.22 -13.72
C GLU A 358 3.76 31.43 -12.42
N GLY A 359 5.09 31.59 -12.52
CA GLY A 359 5.98 31.72 -11.37
C GLY A 359 6.81 30.47 -11.06
N THR A 360 6.46 29.32 -11.64
CA THR A 360 7.24 28.08 -11.52
C THR A 360 8.63 28.23 -12.14
N THR A 361 9.69 27.81 -11.43
CA THR A 361 11.05 27.77 -11.95
C THR A 361 11.58 26.34 -12.05
N ILE A 362 12.20 26.01 -13.19
CA ILE A 362 12.86 24.73 -13.46
C ILE A 362 14.27 25.05 -13.97
N LYS A 363 15.31 24.58 -13.27
CA LYS A 363 16.71 24.95 -13.55
C LYS A 363 17.40 23.90 -14.45
N ASP A 364 16.90 23.77 -15.68
CA ASP A 364 17.46 22.99 -16.81
C ASP A 364 18.10 21.62 -16.51
#